data_AF-A0A1J5Q8K2-F1
#
_entry.id   AF-A0A1J5Q8K2-F1
#
_cell.length_a   1.000
_cell.length_b   1.000
_cell.length_c   1.000
_cell.angle_alpha   90.00
_cell.angle_beta   90.00
_cell.angle_gamma   90.00
#
_symmetry.space_group_name_H-M   'P 1'
#
loop_
_entity.id
_entity.type
_entity.pdbx_description
1 polymer ?
#
loop_
_entity_poly.entity_id
_entity_poly.type
_entity_poly.pdbx_seq_one_letter_code
_entity_poly.pdbx_strand_id
1 'polypeptide(L)'
;MKAQRGWLVPPAERREPVEQLQRNDNYRVKRYIAKYTINPALTHGMAHEVGSVEIGKWADLVVWKPAFFGIKPALILKGGFIAMAAMGDPNASIPTPQPVHYRPMFGSFGGALARGSITFISQAGESAGIKARYGLTKNVSAVRNIRGIGKVDMIHNAYLPKMEIDAQTYSVRADGQLLTCEAAVSLPMAQRYFLF
;
A
#
# COMPACT_ATOMS: atom_id res chain seq x y z
N MET A 1 15.12 -12.57 13.62
CA MET A 1 14.35 -11.59 12.83
C MET A 1 12.81 -11.82 12.84
N LYS A 2 12.29 -13.06 12.79
CA LYS A 2 10.83 -13.31 12.83
C LYS A 2 10.17 -13.12 14.21
N ALA A 3 10.92 -13.31 15.30
CA ALA A 3 10.40 -13.22 16.67
C ALA A 3 10.39 -11.80 17.27
N GLN A 4 11.07 -10.82 16.67
CA GLN A 4 11.20 -9.48 17.24
C GLN A 4 9.88 -8.71 17.12
N ARG A 5 9.28 -8.37 18.27
CA ARG A 5 8.09 -7.52 18.39
C ARG A 5 8.50 -6.10 18.78
N GLY A 6 7.70 -5.09 18.42
CA GLY A 6 7.96 -3.69 18.78
C GLY A 6 9.15 -3.05 18.06
N TRP A 7 9.91 -2.20 18.74
CA TRP A 7 10.96 -1.40 18.09
C TRP A 7 11.91 -2.25 17.24
N LEU A 8 12.13 -1.82 16.01
CA LEU A 8 13.08 -2.42 15.07
C LEU A 8 14.17 -1.40 14.79
N VAL A 9 15.41 -1.76 15.11
CA VAL A 9 16.56 -0.89 14.94
C VAL A 9 16.74 -0.54 13.46
N PRO A 10 16.78 0.76 13.10
CA PRO A 10 17.11 1.17 11.73
C PRO A 10 18.57 0.83 11.37
N PRO A 11 18.89 0.65 10.07
CA PRO A 11 20.27 0.58 9.60
C PRO A 11 21.04 1.85 10.00
N ALA A 12 22.33 1.70 10.31
CA ALA A 12 23.19 2.78 10.80
C ALA A 12 23.25 4.02 9.88
N GLU A 13 22.97 3.84 8.60
CA GLU A 13 22.92 4.90 7.59
C GLU A 13 21.72 5.85 7.75
N ARG A 14 20.67 5.44 8.50
CA ARG A 14 19.47 6.27 8.73
C ARG A 14 19.61 7.11 9.99
N ARG A 15 19.43 8.42 9.82
CA ARG A 15 19.69 9.42 10.87
C ARG A 15 18.46 10.22 11.30
N GLU A 16 17.25 9.75 10.97
CA GLU A 16 16.02 10.41 11.43
C GLU A 16 16.00 10.41 12.98
N PRO A 17 15.98 11.58 13.64
CA PRO A 17 16.12 11.66 15.10
C PRO A 17 15.09 10.81 15.86
N VAL A 18 13.86 10.73 15.34
CA VAL A 18 12.80 9.93 15.94
C VAL A 18 13.06 8.43 15.87
N GLU A 19 13.78 7.95 14.86
CA GLU A 19 14.05 6.52 14.68
C GLU A 19 15.15 6.00 15.63
N GLN A 20 15.93 6.91 16.23
CA GLN A 20 16.94 6.59 17.25
C GLN A 20 16.33 6.34 18.63
N LEU A 21 15.08 6.76 18.85
CA LEU A 21 14.36 6.55 20.10
C LEU A 21 13.65 5.18 20.08
N GLN A 22 13.82 4.39 21.14
CA GLN A 22 13.16 3.08 21.27
C GLN A 22 11.65 3.17 21.58
N ARG A 23 11.10 4.38 21.72
CA ARG A 23 9.71 4.66 22.11
C ARG A 23 8.73 4.73 20.93
N ASN A 24 9.07 4.11 19.80
CA ASN A 24 8.20 4.06 18.62
C ASN A 24 8.52 2.85 17.72
N ASP A 25 7.65 2.64 16.73
CA ASP A 25 7.77 1.60 15.72
C ASP A 25 7.97 2.17 14.30
N ASN A 26 8.39 3.43 14.16
CA ASN A 26 8.36 4.15 12.88
C ASN A 26 9.12 3.43 11.77
N TYR A 27 10.31 2.92 12.06
CA TYR A 27 11.10 2.17 11.08
C TYR A 27 10.38 0.89 10.62
N ARG A 28 9.75 0.17 11.55
CA ARG A 28 8.92 -1.00 11.24
C ARG A 28 7.70 -0.59 10.40
N VAL A 29 6.97 0.45 10.80
CA VAL A 29 5.80 0.95 10.08
C VAL A 29 6.17 1.33 8.64
N LYS A 30 7.22 2.14 8.45
CA LYS A 30 7.76 2.51 7.14
C LYS A 30 8.13 1.28 6.32
N ARG A 31 8.82 0.31 6.92
CA ARG A 31 9.18 -0.96 6.25
C ARG A 31 7.97 -1.72 5.75
N TYR A 32 6.86 -1.74 6.49
CA TYR A 32 5.66 -2.50 6.13
C TYR A 32 4.72 -1.74 5.19
N ILE A 33 4.52 -0.44 5.38
CA ILE A 33 3.69 0.38 4.47
C ILE A 33 4.27 0.38 3.06
N ALA A 34 5.59 0.42 2.92
CA ALA A 34 6.26 0.35 1.63
C ALA A 34 5.97 -0.95 0.85
N LYS A 35 5.62 -2.05 1.53
CA LYS A 35 5.39 -3.37 0.90
C LYS A 35 4.15 -3.41 0.01
N TYR A 36 3.14 -2.60 0.32
CA TYR A 36 1.87 -2.56 -0.44
C TYR A 36 1.59 -1.21 -1.10
N THR A 37 2.52 -0.25 -0.98
CA THR A 37 2.42 1.08 -1.58
C THR A 37 3.51 1.29 -2.62
N ILE A 38 4.69 1.77 -2.21
CA ILE A 38 5.73 2.22 -3.15
C ILE A 38 6.46 1.07 -3.84
N ASN A 39 6.74 -0.04 -3.16
CA ASN A 39 7.52 -1.13 -3.75
C ASN A 39 6.77 -1.86 -4.89
N PRO A 40 5.46 -2.16 -4.79
CA PRO A 40 4.69 -2.62 -5.94
C PRO A 40 4.68 -1.59 -7.08
N ALA A 41 4.51 -0.30 -6.77
CA ALA A 41 4.51 0.75 -7.79
C ALA A 41 5.85 0.86 -8.53
N LEU A 42 6.98 0.73 -7.82
CA LEU A 42 8.32 0.65 -8.43
C LEU A 42 8.44 -0.58 -9.32
N THR A 43 8.07 -1.75 -8.79
CA THR A 43 8.16 -3.05 -9.48
C THR A 43 7.41 -3.04 -10.82
N HIS A 44 6.24 -2.38 -10.85
CA HIS A 44 5.39 -2.30 -12.03
C HIS A 44 5.60 -1.04 -12.88
N GLY A 45 6.54 -0.16 -12.52
CA GLY A 45 6.85 1.03 -13.31
C GLY A 45 5.78 2.11 -13.27
N MET A 46 5.03 2.15 -12.16
CA MET A 46 3.92 3.06 -11.88
C MET A 46 4.28 4.11 -10.82
N ALA A 47 5.49 4.05 -10.25
CA ALA A 47 5.91 4.88 -9.12
C ALA A 47 5.95 6.39 -9.42
N HIS A 48 5.98 6.79 -10.69
CA HIS A 48 5.85 8.19 -11.08
C HIS A 48 4.43 8.73 -10.93
N GLU A 49 3.41 7.87 -10.94
CA GLU A 49 2.01 8.26 -10.73
C GLU A 49 1.55 7.97 -9.30
N VAL A 50 1.85 6.79 -8.76
CA VAL A 50 1.20 6.28 -7.53
C VAL A 50 2.21 5.64 -6.56
N GLY A 51 1.70 5.21 -5.40
CA GLY A 51 2.45 4.39 -4.44
C GLY A 51 3.01 5.14 -3.23
N SER A 52 2.85 6.46 -3.16
CA SER A 52 3.27 7.25 -1.98
C SER A 52 2.59 8.62 -1.99
N VAL A 53 2.62 9.30 -0.83
CA VAL A 53 2.14 10.67 -0.67
C VAL A 53 3.31 11.62 -0.93
N GLU A 54 3.49 12.00 -2.18
CA GLU A 54 4.55 12.90 -2.65
C GLU A 54 3.98 13.93 -3.63
N ILE A 55 4.55 15.13 -3.65
CA ILE A 55 4.14 16.18 -4.58
C ILE A 55 4.37 15.70 -6.03
N GLY A 56 3.39 15.96 -6.90
CA GLY A 56 3.43 15.55 -8.31
C GLY A 56 2.86 14.17 -8.58
N LYS A 57 2.55 13.36 -7.55
CA LYS A 57 1.87 12.07 -7.71
C LYS A 57 0.35 12.23 -7.74
N TRP A 58 -0.30 11.24 -8.33
CA TRP A 58 -1.74 11.11 -8.41
C TRP A 58 -2.36 11.06 -7.01
N ALA A 59 -3.45 11.81 -6.81
CA ALA A 59 -4.10 11.97 -5.51
C ALA A 59 -4.98 10.76 -5.12
N ASP A 60 -4.34 9.60 -5.00
CA ASP A 60 -4.91 8.36 -4.47
C ASP A 60 -4.56 8.23 -3.00
N LEU A 61 -5.52 8.55 -2.14
CA LEU A 61 -5.32 8.69 -0.70
C LEU A 61 -6.37 7.87 0.04
N VAL A 62 -5.97 7.28 1.17
CA VAL A 62 -6.88 6.59 2.08
C VAL A 62 -6.80 7.24 3.44
N VAL A 63 -7.94 7.71 3.94
CA VAL A 63 -8.04 8.35 5.25
C VAL A 63 -8.51 7.31 6.27
N TRP A 64 -7.81 7.26 7.40
CA TRP A 64 -8.07 6.30 8.46
C TRP A 64 -8.42 7.02 9.75
N LYS A 65 -9.39 6.47 10.49
CA LYS A 65 -9.47 6.70 11.93
C LYS A 65 -8.41 5.81 12.60
N PRO A 66 -7.57 6.31 13.52
CA PRO A 66 -6.51 5.51 14.14
C PRO A 66 -6.98 4.16 14.70
N ALA A 67 -8.16 4.13 15.35
CA ALA A 67 -8.75 2.90 15.90
C ALA A 67 -9.10 1.81 14.86
N PHE A 68 -9.16 2.16 13.57
CA PHE A 68 -9.49 1.25 12.46
C PHE A 68 -8.37 1.14 11.41
N PHE A 69 -7.18 1.68 11.70
CA PHE A 69 -6.06 1.70 10.77
C PHE A 69 -5.71 0.29 10.27
N GLY A 70 -5.65 0.13 8.94
CA GLY A 70 -5.36 -1.14 8.28
C GLY A 70 -6.53 -2.13 8.21
N ILE A 71 -7.72 -1.76 8.71
CA ILE A 71 -8.91 -2.64 8.74
C ILE A 71 -10.06 -2.05 7.92
N LYS A 72 -10.59 -0.90 8.37
CA LYS A 72 -11.76 -0.24 7.80
C LYS A 72 -11.47 1.26 7.61
N PRO A 73 -11.13 1.72 6.39
CA PRO A 73 -10.86 3.14 6.15
C PRO A 73 -12.11 4.01 6.34
N ALA A 74 -11.91 5.28 6.67
CA ALA A 74 -13.01 6.25 6.76
C ALA A 74 -13.48 6.69 5.38
N LEU A 75 -12.54 7.02 4.49
CA LEU A 75 -12.81 7.35 3.09
C LEU A 75 -11.61 7.02 2.18
N ILE A 76 -11.90 6.79 0.91
CA ILE A 76 -10.95 6.47 -0.15
C ILE A 76 -11.11 7.52 -1.26
N LEU A 77 -10.01 8.21 -1.58
CA LEU A 77 -9.92 9.17 -2.66
C LEU A 77 -9.23 8.54 -3.87
N LYS A 78 -9.77 8.82 -5.06
CA LYS A 78 -9.21 8.47 -6.35
C LYS A 78 -9.08 9.71 -7.21
N GLY A 79 -7.85 10.10 -7.56
CA GLY A 79 -7.57 11.31 -8.33
C GLY A 79 -8.21 12.56 -7.72
N GLY A 80 -8.19 12.67 -6.39
CA GLY A 80 -8.76 13.80 -5.64
C GLY A 80 -10.27 13.74 -5.37
N PHE A 81 -11.01 12.78 -5.94
CA PHE A 81 -12.44 12.60 -5.66
C PHE A 81 -12.67 11.47 -4.66
N ILE A 82 -13.62 11.65 -3.73
CA ILE A 82 -14.04 10.56 -2.85
C ILE A 82 -14.76 9.50 -3.69
N ALA A 83 -14.16 8.31 -3.79
CA ALA A 83 -14.72 7.19 -4.53
C ALA A 83 -15.55 6.27 -3.64
N MET A 84 -15.19 6.15 -2.36
CA MET A 84 -15.88 5.30 -1.40
C MET A 84 -15.72 5.84 0.01
N ALA A 85 -16.76 5.72 0.84
CA ALA A 85 -16.72 6.12 2.25
C ALA A 85 -17.61 5.22 3.11
N ALA A 86 -17.30 5.14 4.41
CA ALA A 86 -18.19 4.57 5.40
C ALA A 86 -19.31 5.58 5.70
N MET A 87 -20.53 5.28 5.28
CA MET A 87 -21.67 6.21 5.29
C MET A 87 -22.90 5.57 5.91
N GLY A 88 -23.63 6.35 6.71
CA GLY A 88 -24.86 5.96 7.40
C GLY A 88 -26.09 5.83 6.51
N ASP A 89 -27.25 6.02 7.11
CA ASP A 89 -28.54 6.08 6.43
C ASP A 89 -28.65 7.36 5.57
N PRO A 90 -28.85 7.26 4.24
CA PRO A 90 -29.01 8.41 3.36
C PRO A 90 -30.27 9.25 3.62
N ASN A 91 -31.28 8.68 4.29
CA ASN A 91 -32.51 9.40 4.62
C ASN A 91 -32.42 10.14 5.97
N ALA A 92 -31.33 9.99 6.70
CA ALA A 92 -31.15 10.65 7.99
C ALA A 92 -30.75 12.13 7.83
N SER A 93 -30.90 12.90 8.91
CA SER A 93 -30.60 14.34 8.92
C SER A 93 -29.11 14.67 8.79
N ILE A 94 -28.22 13.72 9.09
CA ILE A 94 -26.76 13.84 9.04
C ILE A 94 -26.16 12.48 8.58
N PRO A 95 -24.89 12.39 8.16
CA PRO A 95 -24.33 11.16 7.54
C PRO A 95 -23.92 10.03 8.49
N THR A 96 -24.01 10.24 9.81
CA THR A 96 -23.55 9.31 10.87
C THR A 96 -24.58 8.32 11.44
N PRO A 97 -25.91 8.50 11.32
CA PRO A 97 -26.90 7.56 11.81
C PRO A 97 -26.79 6.20 11.12
N GLN A 98 -27.08 5.14 11.89
CA GLN A 98 -26.91 3.76 11.46
C GLN A 98 -27.96 3.37 10.39
N PRO A 99 -27.67 2.39 9.52
CA PRO A 99 -26.47 1.54 9.49
C PRO A 99 -25.31 2.14 8.69
N VAL A 100 -24.14 2.27 9.33
CA VAL A 100 -22.91 2.73 8.67
C VAL A 100 -22.22 1.58 7.96
N HIS A 101 -22.09 1.68 6.64
CA HIS A 101 -21.37 0.72 5.80
C HIS A 101 -20.74 1.40 4.59
N TYR A 102 -19.91 0.67 3.84
CA TYR A 102 -19.26 1.23 2.66
C TYR A 102 -20.25 1.45 1.54
N ARG A 103 -20.22 2.66 0.99
CA ARG A 103 -21.01 3.05 -0.16
C ARG A 103 -20.11 3.69 -1.22
N PRO A 104 -20.33 3.42 -2.52
CA PRO A 104 -19.72 4.21 -3.58
C PRO A 104 -20.16 5.68 -3.46
N MET A 105 -19.20 6.58 -3.61
CA MET A 105 -19.40 8.04 -3.57
C MET A 105 -19.32 8.63 -4.98
N PHE A 106 -19.51 9.94 -5.12
CA PHE A 106 -19.55 10.61 -6.43
C PHE A 106 -18.35 10.33 -7.35
N GLY A 107 -17.15 10.10 -6.78
CA GLY A 107 -15.96 9.72 -7.55
C GLY A 107 -16.06 8.36 -8.26
N SER A 108 -17.03 7.52 -7.90
CA SER A 108 -17.30 6.22 -8.52
C SER A 108 -18.33 6.27 -9.65
N PHE A 109 -18.87 7.44 -9.99
CA PHE A 109 -19.96 7.56 -10.96
C PHE A 109 -19.62 8.49 -12.13
N GLY A 110 -20.29 8.24 -13.27
CA GLY A 110 -20.23 9.09 -14.46
C GLY A 110 -18.82 9.45 -14.92
N GLY A 111 -18.65 10.69 -15.40
CA GLY A 111 -17.34 11.19 -15.85
C GLY A 111 -16.30 11.32 -14.74
N ALA A 112 -16.70 11.36 -13.46
CA ALA A 112 -15.76 11.43 -12.34
C ALA A 112 -14.94 10.15 -12.22
N LEU A 113 -15.56 8.98 -12.44
CA LEU A 113 -14.85 7.70 -12.47
C LEU A 113 -13.73 7.70 -13.52
N ALA A 114 -14.02 8.18 -14.72
CA ALA A 114 -13.06 8.23 -15.81
C ALA A 114 -11.90 9.20 -15.50
N ARG A 115 -12.21 10.40 -15.00
CA ARG A 115 -11.21 11.43 -14.66
C ARG A 115 -10.38 11.11 -13.42
N GLY A 116 -10.93 10.39 -12.45
CA GLY A 116 -10.25 10.01 -11.20
C GLY A 116 -9.43 8.71 -11.29
N SER A 117 -9.47 8.02 -12.44
CA SER A 117 -8.81 6.72 -12.65
C SER A 117 -7.72 6.79 -13.73
N ILE A 118 -6.71 5.92 -13.58
CA ILE A 118 -5.65 5.71 -14.57
C ILE A 118 -5.73 4.26 -15.07
N THR A 119 -5.59 4.08 -16.37
CA THR A 119 -5.28 2.79 -17.00
C THR A 119 -3.81 2.77 -17.35
N PHE A 120 -3.03 1.90 -16.72
CA PHE A 120 -1.62 1.73 -17.04
C PHE A 120 -1.44 0.85 -18.27
N ILE A 121 -0.57 1.26 -19.19
CA ILE A 121 -0.31 0.57 -20.45
C ILE A 121 1.18 0.45 -20.73
N SER A 122 1.58 -0.32 -21.74
CA SER A 122 2.97 -0.32 -22.21
C SER A 122 3.30 0.96 -22.98
N GLN A 123 4.58 1.34 -23.01
CA GLN A 123 5.06 2.45 -23.84
C GLN A 123 4.73 2.25 -25.32
N ALA A 124 4.85 1.02 -25.84
CA ALA A 124 4.46 0.70 -27.21
C ALA A 124 2.96 0.95 -27.45
N GLY A 125 2.10 0.64 -26.48
CA GLY A 125 0.67 0.95 -26.56
C GLY A 125 0.42 2.45 -26.61
N GLU A 126 1.14 3.23 -25.80
CA GLU A 126 1.02 4.69 -25.79
C GLU A 126 1.45 5.27 -27.14
N SER A 127 2.60 4.86 -27.67
CA SER A 127 3.08 5.26 -29.01
C SER A 127 2.14 4.85 -30.13
N ALA A 128 1.42 3.73 -29.98
CA ALA A 128 0.40 3.28 -30.92
C ALA A 128 -0.95 4.01 -30.77
N GLY A 129 -1.06 5.00 -29.87
CA GLY A 129 -2.25 5.82 -29.69
C GLY A 129 -3.47 5.06 -29.20
N ILE A 130 -3.29 3.99 -28.40
CA ILE A 130 -4.38 3.06 -28.04
C ILE A 130 -5.56 3.74 -27.33
N LYS A 131 -5.30 4.84 -26.61
CA LYS A 131 -6.37 5.62 -25.96
C LYS A 131 -7.38 6.12 -27.00
N ALA A 132 -6.90 6.74 -28.07
CA ALA A 132 -7.75 7.24 -29.15
C ALA A 132 -8.32 6.09 -29.98
N ARG A 133 -7.49 5.11 -30.36
CA ARG A 133 -7.89 3.96 -31.17
C ARG A 133 -9.04 3.17 -30.56
N TYR A 134 -9.07 3.02 -29.24
CA TYR A 134 -10.10 2.25 -28.52
C TYR A 134 -11.14 3.14 -27.83
N GLY A 135 -11.11 4.46 -28.01
CA GLY A 135 -12.06 5.38 -27.38
C GLY A 135 -12.03 5.34 -25.85
N LEU A 136 -10.85 5.13 -25.25
CA LEU A 136 -10.72 5.03 -23.79
C LEU A 136 -10.95 6.41 -23.15
N THR A 137 -11.91 6.47 -22.23
CA THR A 137 -12.27 7.71 -21.52
C THR A 137 -11.43 7.97 -20.27
N LYS A 138 -10.84 6.93 -19.67
CA LYS A 138 -9.93 7.04 -18.52
C LYS A 138 -8.62 7.73 -18.90
N ASN A 139 -7.92 8.29 -17.91
CA ASN A 139 -6.53 8.66 -18.10
C ASN A 139 -5.71 7.41 -18.41
N VAL A 140 -4.67 7.57 -19.23
CA VAL A 140 -3.77 6.51 -19.63
C VAL A 140 -2.37 6.99 -19.29
N SER A 141 -1.57 6.13 -18.65
CA SER A 141 -0.17 6.42 -18.33
C SER A 141 0.68 5.20 -18.67
N ALA A 142 1.77 5.38 -19.41
CA ALA A 142 2.66 4.28 -19.73
C ALA A 142 3.55 3.91 -18.53
N VAL A 143 3.71 2.60 -18.32
CA VAL A 143 4.69 2.08 -17.35
C VAL A 143 6.11 2.29 -17.86
N ARG A 144 7.06 2.56 -16.96
CA ARG A 144 8.47 2.81 -17.32
C ARG A 144 9.44 2.37 -16.22
N ASN A 145 10.72 2.27 -16.56
CA ASN A 145 11.84 2.01 -15.62
C ASN A 145 11.74 0.69 -14.84
N ILE A 146 11.24 -0.39 -15.46
CA ILE A 146 11.03 -1.71 -14.81
C ILE A 146 12.13 -2.74 -15.08
N ARG A 147 13.09 -2.43 -15.95
CA ARG A 147 14.17 -3.36 -16.36
C ARG A 147 15.49 -3.13 -15.65
N GLY A 148 15.70 -1.93 -15.12
CA GLY A 148 16.93 -1.54 -14.42
C GLY A 148 16.83 -1.60 -12.89
N ILE A 149 15.71 -2.09 -12.35
CA ILE A 149 15.48 -2.19 -10.91
C ILE A 149 15.77 -3.60 -10.41
N GLY A 150 16.23 -3.70 -9.17
CA GLY A 150 16.46 -4.93 -8.45
C GLY A 150 16.00 -4.83 -7.00
N LYS A 151 16.42 -5.81 -6.19
CA LYS A 151 16.05 -5.85 -4.77
C LYS A 151 16.57 -4.64 -3.99
N VAL A 152 17.73 -4.11 -4.37
CA VAL A 152 18.38 -2.96 -3.71
C VAL A 152 17.55 -1.67 -3.81
N ASP A 153 16.71 -1.54 -4.84
CA ASP A 153 15.84 -0.39 -5.05
C ASP A 153 14.55 -0.44 -4.20
N MET A 154 14.30 -1.55 -3.51
CA MET A 154 13.09 -1.71 -2.70
C MET A 154 13.20 -0.88 -1.42
N ILE A 155 12.40 0.19 -1.37
CA ILE A 155 12.34 1.13 -0.27
C ILE A 155 12.09 0.38 1.04
N HIS A 156 13.03 0.57 1.98
CA HIS A 156 13.07 -0.06 3.31
C HIS A 156 13.14 -1.59 3.32
N ASN A 157 13.32 -2.24 2.16
CA ASN A 157 13.23 -3.69 1.99
C ASN A 157 14.34 -4.26 1.08
N ALA A 158 15.49 -3.59 1.05
CA ALA A 158 16.63 -3.88 0.18
C ALA A 158 17.54 -5.03 0.65
N TYR A 159 17.37 -5.54 1.86
CA TYR A 159 18.24 -6.57 2.43
C TYR A 159 18.24 -7.86 1.58
N LEU A 160 19.45 -8.35 1.30
CA LEU A 160 19.79 -9.49 0.45
C LEU A 160 20.70 -10.47 1.22
N PRO A 161 20.17 -11.22 2.18
CA PRO A 161 20.95 -12.23 2.89
C PRO A 161 21.32 -13.42 1.99
N LYS A 162 22.37 -14.16 2.36
CA LYS A 162 22.57 -15.51 1.85
C LYS A 162 21.52 -16.41 2.48
N MET A 163 20.59 -16.88 1.65
CA MET A 163 19.53 -17.79 2.07
C MET A 163 19.99 -19.24 1.94
N GLU A 164 19.76 -20.03 2.98
CA GLU A 164 20.04 -21.46 3.00
C GLU A 164 18.77 -22.20 3.45
N ILE A 165 18.35 -23.20 2.67
CA ILE A 165 17.19 -24.04 2.99
C ILE A 165 17.65 -25.49 3.02
N ASP A 166 17.44 -26.16 4.15
CA ASP A 166 17.68 -27.59 4.28
C ASP A 166 16.55 -28.38 3.61
N ALA A 167 16.89 -29.27 2.67
CA ALA A 167 15.90 -29.98 1.86
C ALA A 167 15.13 -31.09 2.61
N GLN A 168 15.62 -31.54 3.77
CA GLN A 168 14.99 -32.60 4.56
C GLN A 168 14.13 -32.04 5.70
N THR A 169 14.65 -31.03 6.39
CA THR A 169 14.02 -30.44 7.58
C THR A 169 13.23 -29.17 7.28
N TYR A 170 13.40 -28.59 6.07
CA TYR A 170 12.87 -27.29 5.67
C TYR A 170 13.30 -26.13 6.59
N SER A 171 14.39 -26.32 7.35
CA SER A 171 14.95 -25.24 8.14
C SER A 171 15.51 -24.16 7.22
N VAL A 172 15.15 -22.90 7.51
CA VAL A 172 15.54 -21.74 6.72
C VAL A 172 16.53 -20.90 7.52
N ARG A 173 17.67 -20.59 6.93
CA ARG A 173 18.68 -19.69 7.51
C ARG A 173 18.91 -18.48 6.60
N ALA A 174 19.20 -17.34 7.21
CA ALA A 174 19.69 -16.14 6.54
C ALA A 174 20.99 -15.72 7.22
N ASP A 175 22.08 -15.64 6.45
CA ASP A 175 23.43 -15.36 6.96
C ASP A 175 23.80 -16.29 8.13
N GLY A 176 23.53 -17.59 7.96
CA GLY A 176 23.74 -18.63 8.98
C GLY A 176 22.72 -18.65 10.13
N GLN A 177 21.91 -17.60 10.30
CA GLN A 177 20.94 -17.48 11.40
C GLN A 177 19.62 -18.20 11.09
N LEU A 178 19.20 -19.12 11.96
CA LEU A 178 17.92 -19.84 11.83
C LEU A 178 16.72 -18.89 11.93
N LEU A 179 15.82 -18.96 10.96
CA LEU A 179 14.62 -18.12 10.84
C LEU A 179 13.34 -18.85 11.28
N THR A 180 13.12 -18.92 12.59
CA THR A 180 11.91 -19.50 13.19
C THR A 180 11.04 -18.47 13.93
N CYS A 181 9.77 -18.78 14.11
CA CYS A 181 8.83 -18.11 15.02
C CYS A 181 7.67 -19.05 15.37
N GLU A 182 7.16 -18.92 16.59
CA GLU A 182 5.94 -19.60 17.02
C GLU A 182 4.72 -19.12 16.23
N ALA A 183 3.75 -20.01 16.04
CA ALA A 183 2.45 -19.65 15.47
C ALA A 183 1.69 -18.70 16.42
N ALA A 184 1.07 -17.66 15.87
CA ALA A 184 0.23 -16.76 16.66
C ALA A 184 -1.13 -17.41 16.93
N VAL A 185 -1.56 -17.46 18.20
CA VAL A 185 -2.87 -17.99 18.61
C VAL A 185 -4.00 -16.97 18.48
N SER A 186 -3.67 -15.68 18.38
CA SER A 186 -4.59 -14.58 18.15
C SER A 186 -3.88 -13.44 17.43
N LEU A 187 -4.65 -12.61 16.73
CA LEU A 187 -4.13 -11.48 15.98
C LEU A 187 -4.88 -10.19 16.34
N PRO A 188 -4.20 -9.03 16.34
CA PRO A 188 -4.89 -7.75 16.29
C PRO A 188 -5.68 -7.65 14.97
N MET A 189 -6.53 -6.63 14.87
CA MET A 189 -7.22 -6.32 13.62
C MET A 189 -8.16 -7.43 13.09
N ALA A 190 -8.63 -8.33 13.98
CA ALA A 190 -9.50 -9.47 13.64
C ALA A 190 -10.86 -9.38 14.37
N GLN A 191 -11.17 -10.36 15.23
CA GLN A 191 -12.48 -10.59 15.89
C GLN A 191 -13.14 -9.35 16.51
N ARG A 192 -12.37 -8.34 16.95
CA ARG A 192 -12.91 -7.08 17.49
C ARG A 192 -13.72 -6.26 16.46
N TYR A 193 -13.41 -6.39 15.18
CA TYR A 193 -13.85 -5.45 14.14
C TYR A 193 -14.82 -6.03 13.13
N PHE A 194 -14.93 -7.35 13.04
CA PHE A 194 -15.72 -8.03 12.03
C PHE A 194 -16.89 -8.76 12.68
N LEU A 195 -18.06 -8.67 12.04
CA LEU A 195 -19.26 -9.38 12.47
C LEU A 195 -19.13 -10.88 12.16
N PHE A 196 -18.37 -11.22 11.12
CA PHE A 196 -18.03 -12.57 10.65
C PHE A 196 -16.58 -12.59 10.19
#